data_AF-A0A9W4UXS8-F1
#
_entry.id   AF-A0A9W4UXS8-F1
#
_cell.length_a   1.000
_cell.length_b   1.000
_cell.length_c   1.000
_cell.angle_alpha   90.00
_cell.angle_beta   90.00
_cell.angle_gamma   90.00
#
_symmetry.space_group_name_H-M   'P 1'
#
loop_
_entity.id
_entity.type
_entity.pdbx_description
1 polymer ?
#
loop_
_entity_poly.entity_id
_entity_poly.type
_entity_poly.pdbx_seq_one_letter_code
_entity_poly.pdbx_strand_id
1 'polypeptide(L)'
;MAALDGAGIEIIRACIGNGGTADERVLEAAGVGRYGTGRVLDALAALVDGGYVVRDGAAFRATERARDALWNAGDPVWARVLRLLRARSCTAQEIARVLMIGEDDARREAESLRESGQAVLTTQRRGGKVEAVYEIQSEGASRISRRDAAEAADRMGRELGRDEPDIPRLRRLLEDIRASL
;
A
#
# COMPACT_ATOMS: atom_id res chain seq x y z
N MET A 1 -5.00 9.15 4.19
CA MET A 1 -4.13 8.08 4.75
C MET A 1 -4.75 7.35 5.95
N ALA A 2 -5.84 7.83 6.55
CA ALA A 2 -6.42 7.25 7.78
C ALA A 2 -6.89 5.78 7.69
N ALA A 3 -7.27 5.28 6.51
CA ALA A 3 -7.82 3.93 6.36
C ALA A 3 -6.77 2.79 6.36
N LEU A 4 -5.49 3.09 6.13
CA LEU A 4 -4.40 2.10 6.08
C LEU A 4 -3.50 2.20 7.32
N ASP A 5 -4.13 2.29 8.49
CA ASP A 5 -3.45 2.20 9.78
C ASP A 5 -3.17 0.73 10.16
N GLY A 6 -2.70 0.49 11.38
CA GLY A 6 -2.39 -0.85 11.85
C GLY A 6 -3.58 -1.83 11.83
N ALA A 7 -4.80 -1.35 12.17
CA ALA A 7 -5.99 -2.20 12.16
C ALA A 7 -6.51 -2.40 10.73
N GLY A 8 -6.56 -1.35 9.92
CA GLY A 8 -7.01 -1.40 8.53
C GLY A 8 -6.16 -2.32 7.67
N ILE A 9 -4.82 -2.26 7.82
CA ILE A 9 -3.89 -3.17 7.13
C ILE A 9 -4.18 -4.64 7.50
N GLU A 10 -4.44 -4.93 8.78
CA GLU A 10 -4.69 -6.30 9.25
C GLU A 10 -6.05 -6.84 8.80
N ILE A 11 -7.07 -5.99 8.72
CA ILE A 11 -8.37 -6.33 8.15
C ILE A 11 -8.21 -6.70 6.67
N ILE A 12 -7.56 -5.85 5.87
CA ILE A 12 -7.34 -6.14 4.44
C ILE A 12 -6.51 -7.42 4.28
N ARG A 13 -5.45 -7.60 5.08
CA ARG A 13 -4.64 -8.81 5.07
C ARG A 13 -5.49 -10.05 5.33
N ALA A 14 -6.39 -9.99 6.32
CA ALA A 14 -7.29 -11.09 6.64
C ALA A 14 -8.22 -11.42 5.46
N CYS A 15 -8.79 -10.39 4.80
CA CYS A 15 -9.57 -10.59 3.58
C CYS A 15 -8.74 -11.28 2.50
N ILE A 16 -7.56 -10.77 2.16
CA ILE A 16 -6.73 -11.29 1.08
C ILE A 16 -6.27 -12.73 1.38
N GLY A 17 -5.84 -13.00 2.62
CA GLY A 17 -5.44 -14.34 3.06
C GLY A 17 -6.58 -15.37 3.04
N ASN A 18 -7.84 -14.92 3.02
CA ASN A 18 -9.03 -15.76 2.96
C ASN A 18 -9.80 -15.58 1.64
N GLY A 19 -9.08 -15.66 0.51
CA GLY A 19 -9.69 -15.63 -0.83
C GLY A 19 -10.31 -14.28 -1.25
N GLY A 20 -10.03 -13.21 -0.51
CA GLY A 20 -10.52 -11.85 -0.76
C GLY A 20 -11.68 -11.40 0.14
N THR A 21 -12.16 -12.24 1.05
CA THR A 21 -13.30 -11.93 1.94
C THR A 21 -13.02 -12.29 3.40
N ALA A 22 -13.52 -11.51 4.35
CA ALA A 22 -13.44 -11.83 5.77
C ALA A 22 -14.76 -11.50 6.48
N ASP A 23 -15.30 -12.46 7.22
CA ASP A 23 -16.36 -12.26 8.20
C ASP A 23 -15.78 -12.06 9.60
N GLU A 24 -16.64 -11.93 10.62
CA GLU A 24 -16.22 -11.76 12.01
C GLU A 24 -15.27 -12.87 12.49
N ARG A 25 -15.55 -14.13 12.12
CA ARG A 25 -14.74 -15.28 12.54
C ARG A 25 -13.34 -15.23 11.93
N VAL A 26 -13.25 -14.84 10.66
CA VAL A 26 -11.96 -14.66 9.96
C VAL A 26 -11.17 -13.51 10.59
N LEU A 27 -11.82 -12.40 10.92
CA LEU A 27 -11.16 -11.25 11.57
C LEU A 27 -10.69 -11.59 12.99
N GLU A 28 -11.48 -12.36 13.73
CA GLU A 28 -11.11 -12.87 15.06
C GLU A 28 -9.90 -13.80 14.97
N ALA A 29 -9.93 -14.80 14.07
CA ALA A 29 -8.83 -15.73 13.85
C ALA A 29 -7.55 -15.03 13.36
N ALA A 30 -7.68 -13.93 12.61
CA ALA A 30 -6.57 -13.10 12.18
C ALA A 30 -5.97 -12.24 13.32
N GLY A 31 -6.57 -12.25 14.52
CA GLY A 31 -6.11 -11.53 15.68
C GLY A 31 -6.30 -10.02 15.58
N VAL A 32 -7.30 -9.56 14.80
CA VAL A 32 -7.66 -8.14 14.66
C VAL A 32 -8.24 -7.58 15.97
N GLY A 33 -8.83 -8.44 16.81
CA GLY A 33 -9.37 -8.04 18.12
C GLY A 33 -8.37 -7.37 19.06
N ARG A 34 -7.06 -7.58 18.88
CA ARG A 34 -6.01 -6.94 19.70
C ARG A 34 -6.00 -5.41 19.62
N TYR A 35 -6.62 -4.83 18.59
CA TYR A 35 -6.75 -3.37 18.44
C TYR A 35 -7.90 -2.78 19.27
N GLY A 36 -8.79 -3.63 19.80
CA GLY A 36 -10.00 -3.25 20.53
C GLY A 36 -11.18 -2.94 19.60
N THR A 37 -12.39 -3.30 20.02
CA THR A 37 -13.61 -3.25 19.20
C THR A 37 -13.87 -1.88 18.57
N GLY A 38 -13.74 -0.79 19.34
CA GLY A 38 -13.96 0.57 18.83
C GLY A 38 -13.04 0.90 17.65
N ARG A 39 -11.73 0.66 17.78
CA ARG A 39 -10.77 0.92 16.69
C ARG A 39 -10.98 0.03 15.48
N VAL A 40 -11.40 -1.22 15.68
CA VAL A 40 -11.70 -2.12 14.56
C VAL A 40 -12.93 -1.62 13.79
N LEU A 41 -13.96 -1.15 14.48
CA LEU A 41 -15.14 -0.56 13.86
C LEU A 41 -14.81 0.75 13.12
N ASP A 42 -14.01 1.62 13.73
CA ASP A 42 -13.55 2.86 13.10
C ASP A 42 -12.72 2.57 11.84
N ALA A 43 -11.82 1.58 11.91
CA ALA A 43 -11.03 1.15 10.77
C ALA A 43 -11.90 0.55 9.66
N LEU A 44 -12.88 -0.30 9.99
CA LEU A 44 -13.83 -0.83 9.01
C LEU A 44 -14.63 0.28 8.33
N ALA A 45 -15.12 1.26 9.08
CA ALA A 45 -15.81 2.42 8.52
C ALA A 45 -14.90 3.19 7.55
N ALA A 46 -13.67 3.51 7.97
CA ALA A 46 -12.70 4.20 7.12
C ALA A 46 -12.31 3.40 5.87
N LEU A 47 -12.22 2.07 5.96
CA LEU A 47 -11.95 1.19 4.82
C LEU A 47 -13.11 1.15 3.82
N VAL A 48 -14.35 1.13 4.31
CA VAL A 48 -15.57 1.20 3.48
C VAL A 48 -15.65 2.55 2.79
N ASP A 49 -15.56 3.65 3.54
CA ASP A 49 -15.60 5.01 3.01
C ASP A 49 -14.47 5.28 2.01
N GLY A 50 -13.29 4.71 2.27
CA GLY A 50 -12.12 4.80 1.40
C GLY A 50 -12.13 3.87 0.18
N GLY A 51 -13.17 3.05 0.02
CA GLY A 51 -13.32 2.10 -1.09
C GLY A 51 -12.28 0.97 -1.09
N TYR A 52 -11.67 0.67 0.06
CA TYR A 52 -10.71 -0.43 0.21
C TYR A 52 -11.43 -1.76 0.47
N VAL A 53 -12.56 -1.72 1.15
CA VAL A 53 -13.43 -2.88 1.31
C VAL A 53 -14.86 -2.53 0.94
N VAL A 54 -15.62 -3.51 0.51
CA VAL A 54 -17.07 -3.39 0.33
C VAL A 54 -17.76 -4.40 1.23
N ARG A 55 -18.94 -4.04 1.74
CA ARG A 55 -19.75 -4.95 2.52
C ARG A 55 -20.45 -5.95 1.60
N ASP A 56 -20.34 -7.23 1.94
CA ASP A 56 -20.94 -8.35 1.21
C ASP A 56 -21.72 -9.21 2.20
N GLY A 57 -22.98 -8.82 2.45
CA GLY A 57 -23.80 -9.38 3.52
C GLY A 57 -23.19 -9.17 4.91
N ALA A 58 -22.82 -10.27 5.55
CA ALA A 58 -22.18 -10.30 6.87
C ALA A 58 -20.64 -10.22 6.81
N ALA A 59 -20.06 -10.24 5.61
CA ALA A 59 -18.62 -10.20 5.39
C ALA A 59 -18.16 -8.88 4.77
N PHE A 60 -16.84 -8.69 4.72
CA PHE A 60 -16.16 -7.63 4.00
C PHE A 60 -15.33 -8.25 2.88
N ARG A 61 -15.39 -7.65 1.69
CA ARG A 61 -14.60 -8.05 0.52
C ARG A 61 -13.57 -6.98 0.20
N ALA A 62 -12.30 -7.37 0.08
CA ALA A 62 -11.24 -6.47 -0.36
C ALA A 62 -11.40 -6.11 -1.84
N THR A 63 -11.31 -4.82 -2.15
CA THR A 63 -11.35 -4.31 -3.53
C THR A 63 -9.98 -4.45 -4.20
N GLU A 64 -9.92 -4.22 -5.52
CA GLU A 64 -8.63 -4.12 -6.24
C GLU A 64 -7.76 -3.00 -5.66
N ARG A 65 -8.37 -1.86 -5.33
CA ARG A 65 -7.69 -0.75 -4.64
C ARG A 65 -7.02 -1.19 -3.34
N ALA A 66 -7.65 -2.05 -2.55
CA ALA A 66 -7.02 -2.60 -1.34
C ALA A 66 -5.85 -3.53 -1.66
N ARG A 67 -5.98 -4.39 -2.67
CA ARG A 67 -4.88 -5.23 -3.13
C ARG A 67 -3.71 -4.38 -3.62
N ASP A 68 -3.99 -3.32 -4.35
CA ASP A 68 -3.00 -2.39 -4.90
C ASP A 68 -2.28 -1.55 -3.85
N ALA A 69 -2.84 -1.40 -2.65
CA ALA A 69 -2.24 -0.60 -1.60
C ALA A 69 -0.89 -1.17 -1.11
N LEU A 70 -0.82 -2.49 -0.90
CA LEU A 70 0.37 -3.17 -0.34
C LEU A 70 0.65 -4.56 -0.94
N TRP A 71 -0.30 -5.18 -1.65
CA TRP A 71 -0.26 -6.60 -2.02
C TRP A 71 -0.24 -6.86 -3.53
N ASN A 72 -0.10 -5.83 -4.37
CA ASN A 72 0.03 -6.03 -5.81
C ASN A 72 1.31 -6.81 -6.11
N ALA A 73 1.17 -8.01 -6.68
CA ALA A 73 2.30 -8.87 -7.01
C ALA A 73 3.19 -8.30 -8.14
N GLY A 74 2.67 -7.37 -8.95
CA GLY A 74 3.43 -6.63 -9.94
C GLY A 74 4.38 -5.59 -9.33
N ASP A 75 4.18 -5.22 -8.05
CA ASP A 75 5.10 -4.34 -7.35
C ASP A 75 6.31 -5.10 -6.81
N PRO A 76 7.53 -4.55 -7.00
CA PRO A 76 8.72 -5.15 -6.44
C PRO A 76 8.64 -5.13 -4.91
N VAL A 77 9.24 -6.14 -4.28
CA VAL A 77 9.15 -6.37 -2.83
C VAL A 77 9.59 -5.11 -2.06
N TRP A 78 10.70 -4.47 -2.47
CA TRP A 78 11.18 -3.23 -1.88
C TRP A 78 10.10 -2.13 -1.79
N ALA A 79 9.25 -1.99 -2.81
CA ALA A 79 8.22 -0.96 -2.84
C ALA A 79 7.12 -1.28 -1.82
N ARG A 80 6.71 -2.55 -1.76
CA ARG A 80 5.71 -3.04 -0.79
C ARG A 80 6.22 -2.90 0.65
N VAL A 81 7.50 -3.22 0.89
CA VAL A 81 8.16 -3.03 2.20
C VAL A 81 8.19 -1.54 2.58
N LEU A 82 8.63 -0.65 1.70
CA LEU A 82 8.65 0.80 2.00
C LEU A 82 7.25 1.37 2.23
N ARG A 83 6.22 0.95 1.48
CA ARG A 83 4.83 1.38 1.74
C ARG A 83 4.35 0.94 3.12
N LEU A 84 4.69 -0.29 3.54
CA LEU A 84 4.38 -0.78 4.89
C LEU A 84 5.14 0.01 5.96
N LEU A 85 6.45 0.23 5.79
CA LEU A 85 7.28 0.98 6.74
C LEU A 85 6.88 2.46 6.85
N ARG A 86 6.31 3.04 5.78
CA ARG A 86 5.68 4.36 5.80
C ARG A 86 4.44 4.42 6.69
N ALA A 87 3.70 3.32 6.81
CA ALA A 87 2.52 3.24 7.66
C ALA A 87 2.88 2.92 9.12
N ARG A 88 3.84 2.03 9.36
CA ARG A 88 4.30 1.66 10.71
C ARG A 88 5.66 0.96 10.69
N SER A 89 6.35 1.01 11.83
CA SER A 89 7.58 0.25 12.05
C SER A 89 7.32 -1.23 12.30
N CYS A 90 8.15 -2.10 11.70
CA CYS A 90 7.90 -3.54 11.64
C CYS A 90 9.17 -4.37 11.87
N THR A 91 9.04 -5.53 12.51
CA THR A 91 10.08 -6.58 12.44
C THR A 91 10.06 -7.27 11.06
N ALA A 92 11.12 -8.01 10.72
CA ALA A 92 11.14 -8.82 9.49
C ALA A 92 9.98 -9.85 9.46
N GLN A 93 9.66 -10.44 10.61
CA GLN A 93 8.54 -11.37 10.74
C GLN A 93 7.19 -10.67 10.50
N GLU A 94 7.01 -9.44 11.00
CA GLU A 94 5.82 -8.65 10.73
C GLU A 94 5.70 -8.28 9.24
N ILE A 95 6.80 -7.91 8.59
CA ILE A 95 6.84 -7.63 7.15
C ILE A 95 6.39 -8.88 6.37
N ALA A 96 7.00 -10.04 6.67
CA ALA A 96 6.69 -11.30 6.02
C ALA A 96 5.21 -11.66 6.15
N ARG A 97 4.68 -11.59 7.38
CA ARG A 97 3.28 -11.87 7.69
C ARG A 97 2.32 -10.91 6.99
N VAL A 98 2.61 -9.60 7.03
CA VAL A 98 1.72 -8.59 6.44
C VAL A 98 1.71 -8.69 4.93
N LEU A 99 2.88 -8.76 4.29
CA LEU A 99 3.01 -8.80 2.84
C LEU A 99 2.78 -10.19 2.24
N MET A 100 2.60 -11.21 3.08
CA MET A 100 2.42 -12.62 2.70
C MET A 100 3.57 -13.12 1.80
N ILE A 101 4.80 -12.84 2.24
CA ILE A 101 6.05 -13.26 1.58
C ILE A 101 6.88 -14.12 2.55
N GLY A 102 7.91 -14.79 2.04
CA GLY A 102 8.85 -15.55 2.88
C GLY A 102 9.58 -14.66 3.88
N GLU A 103 9.85 -15.20 5.08
CA GLU A 103 10.57 -14.44 6.12
C GLU A 103 11.99 -14.07 5.67
N ASP A 104 12.66 -14.96 4.94
CA ASP A 104 13.97 -14.68 4.37
C ASP A 104 13.92 -13.60 3.27
N ASP A 105 12.85 -13.56 2.46
CA ASP A 105 12.65 -12.47 1.48
C ASP A 105 12.45 -11.14 2.18
N ALA A 106 11.58 -11.12 3.20
CA ALA A 106 11.32 -9.93 3.99
C ALA A 106 12.59 -9.42 4.68
N ARG A 107 13.38 -10.32 5.27
CA ARG A 107 14.66 -9.99 5.92
C ARG A 107 15.67 -9.44 4.92
N ARG A 108 15.88 -10.13 3.79
CA ARG A 108 16.81 -9.69 2.74
C ARG A 108 16.45 -8.31 2.21
N GLU A 109 15.18 -8.08 1.92
CA GLU A 109 14.72 -6.79 1.39
C GLU A 109 14.86 -5.66 2.42
N ALA A 110 14.42 -5.90 3.66
CA ALA A 110 14.56 -4.92 4.73
C ALA A 110 16.03 -4.55 4.98
N GLU A 111 16.93 -5.53 4.87
CA GLU A 111 18.36 -5.30 5.03
C GLU A 111 18.99 -4.55 3.85
N SER A 112 18.59 -4.86 2.62
CA SER A 112 19.01 -4.08 1.44
C SER A 112 18.55 -2.62 1.51
N LEU A 113 17.33 -2.39 2.00
CA LEU A 113 16.82 -1.04 2.27
C LEU A 113 17.61 -0.34 3.38
N ARG A 114 18.05 -1.08 4.41
CA ARG A 114 18.90 -0.55 5.48
C ARG A 114 20.28 -0.14 4.96
N GLU A 115 20.93 -1.00 4.20
CA GLU A 115 22.26 -0.75 3.62
C GLU A 115 22.26 0.45 2.65
N SER A 116 21.14 0.69 1.97
CA SER A 116 20.96 1.84 1.08
C SER A 116 20.47 3.12 1.76
N GLY A 117 20.39 3.16 3.10
CA GLY A 117 19.95 4.34 3.87
C GLY A 117 18.47 4.69 3.70
N GLN A 118 17.65 3.72 3.26
CA GLN A 118 16.21 3.87 3.05
C GLN A 118 15.39 3.41 4.26
N ALA A 119 15.99 2.57 5.10
CA ALA A 119 15.44 2.14 6.38
C ALA A 119 16.54 2.16 7.45
N VAL A 120 16.13 2.19 8.71
CA VAL A 120 17.01 2.02 9.87
C VAL A 120 16.51 0.86 10.71
N LEU A 121 17.44 0.13 11.32
CA LEU A 121 17.13 -0.92 12.28
C LEU A 121 17.32 -0.37 13.69
N THR A 122 16.23 -0.32 14.45
CA THR A 122 16.24 0.10 15.86
C THR A 122 15.93 -1.09 16.76
N THR A 123 16.44 -1.05 17.99
CA THR A 123 16.09 -2.05 19.01
C THR A 123 15.00 -1.47 19.90
N GLN A 124 13.86 -2.15 19.99
CA GLN A 124 12.70 -1.68 20.75
C GLN A 124 12.24 -2.73 21.76
N ARG A 125 11.73 -2.27 22.91
CA ARG A 125 11.08 -3.17 23.88
C ARG A 125 9.58 -3.20 23.61
N ARG A 126 9.07 -4.33 23.10
CA ARG A 126 7.66 -4.56 22.75
C ARG A 126 7.15 -5.82 23.45
N GLY A 127 6.05 -5.71 24.19
CA GLY A 127 5.47 -6.87 24.90
C GLY A 127 6.43 -7.58 25.86
N GLY A 128 7.34 -6.84 26.50
CA GLY A 128 8.37 -7.39 27.40
C GLY A 128 9.57 -8.03 26.70
N LYS A 129 9.57 -8.09 25.37
CA LYS A 129 10.68 -8.62 24.55
C LYS A 129 11.45 -7.49 23.89
N VAL A 130 12.73 -7.73 23.63
CA VAL A 130 13.59 -6.83 22.87
C VAL A 130 13.58 -7.32 21.42
N GLU A 131 13.14 -6.47 20.49
CA GLU A 131 12.98 -6.80 19.09
C GLU A 131 13.73 -5.81 18.20
N ALA A 132 14.27 -6.31 17.08
CA ALA A 132 14.87 -5.49 16.04
C ALA A 132 13.77 -5.07 15.04
N VAL A 133 13.58 -3.77 14.90
CA VAL A 133 12.46 -3.17 14.17
C VAL A 133 13.00 -2.26 13.08
N TYR A 134 12.51 -2.44 11.86
CA TYR A 134 12.80 -1.56 10.74
C TYR A 134 11.88 -0.35 10.74
N GLU A 135 12.45 0.81 10.46
CA GLU A 135 11.77 2.10 10.33
C GLU A 135 12.19 2.77 9.03
N ILE A 136 11.24 3.41 8.33
CA ILE A 136 11.55 4.11 7.07
C ILE A 136 12.39 5.37 7.35
N GLN A 137 13.39 5.63 6.50
CA GLN A 137 14.13 6.89 6.49
C GLN A 137 13.63 7.82 5.38
N SER A 138 14.06 9.08 5.42
CA SER A 138 13.66 10.11 4.45
C SER A 138 13.95 9.71 2.99
N GLU A 139 15.06 9.03 2.72
CA GLU A 139 15.38 8.54 1.37
C GLU A 139 14.39 7.46 0.93
N GLY A 140 14.05 6.52 1.81
CA GLY A 140 13.03 5.49 1.54
C GLY A 140 11.65 6.12 1.28
N ALA A 141 11.25 7.08 2.11
CA ALA A 141 9.99 7.80 1.95
C ALA A 141 9.94 8.58 0.63
N SER A 142 11.06 9.20 0.25
CA SER A 142 11.17 9.94 -1.02
C SER A 142 11.13 9.01 -2.22
N ARG A 143 11.86 7.89 -2.17
CA ARG A 143 11.86 6.88 -3.24
C ARG A 143 10.46 6.34 -3.51
N ILE A 144 9.74 5.95 -2.47
CA ILE A 144 8.38 5.41 -2.65
C ILE A 144 7.40 6.48 -3.11
N SER A 145 7.53 7.73 -2.63
CA SER A 145 6.67 8.83 -3.09
C SER A 145 6.87 9.14 -4.57
N ARG A 146 8.13 9.14 -5.06
CA ARG A 146 8.43 9.32 -6.49
C ARG A 146 7.80 8.21 -7.35
N ARG A 147 7.88 6.96 -6.89
CA ARG A 147 7.28 5.81 -7.58
C ARG A 147 5.75 5.93 -7.62
N ASP A 148 5.12 6.14 -6.46
CA ASP A 148 3.66 6.26 -6.35
C ASP A 148 3.12 7.39 -7.25
N ALA A 149 3.85 8.52 -7.34
CA ALA A 149 3.52 9.63 -8.23
C ALA A 149 3.65 9.26 -9.71
N ALA A 150 4.71 8.54 -10.09
CA ALA A 150 4.89 8.07 -11.46
C ALA A 150 3.79 7.08 -11.88
N GLU A 151 3.41 6.14 -11.00
CA GLU A 151 2.29 5.21 -11.25
C GLU A 151 0.96 5.94 -11.36
N ALA A 152 0.72 6.97 -10.54
CA ALA A 152 -0.49 7.78 -10.65
C ALA A 152 -0.53 8.56 -11.97
N ALA A 153 0.59 9.13 -12.41
CA ALA A 153 0.70 9.81 -13.69
C ALA A 153 0.47 8.87 -14.87
N ASP A 154 1.00 7.65 -14.83
CA ASP A 154 0.78 6.62 -15.85
C ASP A 154 -0.70 6.22 -15.94
N ARG A 155 -1.36 5.94 -14.80
CA ARG A 155 -2.80 5.65 -14.77
C ARG A 155 -3.63 6.79 -15.36
N MET A 156 -3.33 8.03 -14.97
CA MET A 156 -4.00 9.21 -15.49
C MET A 156 -3.77 9.37 -17.00
N GLY A 157 -2.57 9.09 -17.50
CA GLY A 157 -2.28 9.11 -18.94
C GLY A 157 -3.09 8.10 -19.75
N ARG A 158 -3.36 6.92 -19.17
CA ARG A 158 -4.22 5.89 -19.76
C ARG A 158 -5.70 6.29 -19.73
N GLU A 159 -6.17 6.82 -18.60
CA GLU A 159 -7.57 7.24 -18.41
C GLU A 159 -7.95 8.45 -19.26
N LEU A 160 -7.03 9.42 -19.37
CA LEU A 160 -7.24 10.62 -20.19
C LEU A 160 -7.16 10.33 -21.69
N GLY A 161 -6.87 9.08 -22.09
CA GLY A 161 -6.65 8.71 -23.47
C GLY A 161 -5.70 9.71 -24.10
N ARG A 162 -4.41 9.68 -23.74
CA ARG A 162 -3.40 10.34 -24.58
C ARG A 162 -3.42 9.68 -25.95
N ASP A 163 -4.40 10.08 -26.77
CA ASP A 163 -4.24 10.23 -28.19
C ASP A 163 -2.92 10.99 -28.30
N GLU A 164 -1.95 10.34 -28.93
CA GLU A 164 -0.73 10.99 -29.38
C GLU A 164 -1.15 12.34 -29.97
N PRO A 165 -0.56 13.48 -29.54
CA PRO A 165 -1.02 14.78 -30.00
C PRO A 165 -1.08 14.72 -31.52
N ASP A 166 -2.25 14.99 -32.10
CA ASP A 166 -2.45 14.97 -33.55
C ASP A 166 -1.65 16.14 -34.13
N ILE A 167 -0.34 15.91 -34.28
CA ILE A 167 0.65 16.88 -34.74
C ILE A 167 0.21 17.45 -36.10
N PRO A 168 -0.34 16.64 -37.04
CA PRO A 168 -0.95 17.18 -38.25
C PRO A 168 -2.09 18.18 -37.99
N ARG A 169 -3.03 17.89 -37.09
CA ARG A 169 -4.12 18.81 -36.74
C ARG A 169 -3.61 20.08 -36.08
N LEU A 170 -2.69 19.97 -35.12
CA LEU A 170 -2.07 21.13 -34.46
C LEU A 170 -1.29 22.01 -35.44
N ARG A 171 -0.61 21.40 -36.42
CA ARG A 171 0.12 22.12 -37.47
C ARG A 171 -0.83 22.92 -38.36
N ARG A 172 -1.95 22.33 -38.82
CA ARG A 172 -2.97 23.06 -39.60
C ARG A 172 -3.52 24.24 -38.82
N LEU A 173 -3.82 24.04 -37.54
CA LEU A 173 -4.38 25.08 -36.68
C LEU A 173 -3.41 26.26 -36.48
N LEU A 174 -2.10 25.98 -36.39
CA LEU A 174 -1.07 27.01 -36.35
C LEU A 174 -0.91 27.73 -37.69
N GLU A 175 -1.01 27.02 -38.81
CA GLU A 175 -0.99 27.61 -40.16
C GLU A 175 -2.18 28.55 -40.38
N ASP A 176 -3.38 28.15 -39.96
CA ASP A 176 -4.61 28.93 -40.06
C ASP A 176 -4.53 30.21 -39.21
N ILE A 177 -4.01 30.13 -37.97
CA ILE A 177 -3.78 31.30 -37.12
C ILE A 177 -2.76 32.24 -37.75
N ARG A 178 -1.67 31.71 -38.34
CA ARG A 178 -0.64 32.51 -39.01
C ARG A 178 -1.15 33.17 -40.29
N ALA A 179 -2.11 32.56 -40.98
CA ALA A 179 -2.74 33.14 -42.16
C ALA A 179 -3.81 34.19 -41.84
N SER A 180 -4.26 34.25 -40.57
CA SER A 180 -5.32 35.15 -40.09
C SER A 180 -4.79 36.39 -39.35
N LEU A 181 -3.46 36.55 -39.27
CA LEU A 181 -2.74 37.71 -38.72
C LEU A 181 -2.00 38.44 -39.84
#